data_AF-A0A5N3PDS1-F1
#
_entry.id   AF-A0A5N3PDS1-F1
#
_cell.length_a   1.000
_cell.length_b   1.000
_cell.length_c   1.000
_cell.angle_alpha   90.00
_cell.angle_beta   90.00
_cell.angle_gamma   90.00
#
_symmetry.space_group_name_H-M   'P 1'
#
loop_
_entity.id
_entity.type
_entity.pdbx_description
1 polymer ?
#
loop_
_entity_poly.entity_id
_entity_poly.type
_entity_poly.pdbx_seq_one_letter_code
_entity_poly.pdbx_strand_id
1 'polypeptide(L)'
;MVESQYVISTIPLVDGLEEQARLEQLIDGTKPPIPEECRHLSPLLYTPFRYVPTQGSRFRRAGQREGAYYTAATVATAVAEMAFYRMLFFAESPETPLPDGFAEYTAFAVDVRTDRLVDIAQSNRHELFHKADYSTTQDFADSARAVGADGIRSKSVRCPSGGATYTWLTCRVFASPAPLHQQSWHMRLLRHGVQAVCENPRSGIEFTAAEFSSDPRLARFQDMAASHHR
;
A
#
# COMPACT_ATOMS: atom_id res chain seq x y z
N MET A 1 -3.04 5.05 0.75
CA MET A 1 -2.94 5.22 2.20
C MET A 1 -1.49 4.98 2.57
N VAL A 2 -0.90 5.84 3.39
CA VAL A 2 0.53 5.82 3.74
C VAL A 2 0.67 6.06 5.24
N GLU A 3 1.73 5.56 5.85
CA GLU A 3 2.05 5.85 7.25
C GLU A 3 2.52 7.30 7.41
N SER A 4 2.08 7.97 8.48
CA SER A 4 2.23 9.42 8.66
C SER A 4 3.58 9.88 9.27
N GLN A 5 4.56 8.98 9.47
CA GLN A 5 5.71 9.23 10.38
C GLN A 5 7.05 9.67 9.75
N TYR A 6 7.11 10.13 8.50
CA TYR A 6 8.40 10.30 7.79
C TYR A 6 9.41 11.27 8.46
N VAL A 7 8.98 12.39 9.04
CA VAL A 7 9.92 13.40 9.60
C VAL A 7 10.35 13.08 11.04
N ILE A 8 9.52 12.34 11.78
CA ILE A 8 9.76 12.05 13.20
C ILE A 8 10.73 10.88 13.36
N SER A 9 10.88 10.02 12.34
CA SER A 9 11.70 8.81 12.43
C SER A 9 13.20 9.06 12.65
N THR A 10 13.71 10.23 12.27
CA THR A 10 15.14 10.57 12.42
C THR A 10 15.44 11.41 13.66
N ILE A 11 14.42 11.98 14.31
CA ILE A 11 14.57 12.79 15.53
C ILE A 11 15.28 12.01 16.65
N PRO A 12 14.99 10.71 16.91
CA PRO A 12 15.68 9.97 17.97
C PRO A 12 17.17 9.71 17.72
N LEU A 13 17.69 9.99 16.51
CA LEU A 13 19.07 9.70 16.12
C LEU A 13 20.02 10.88 16.27
N VAL A 14 19.53 12.04 16.75
CA VAL A 14 20.25 13.32 16.73
C VAL A 14 19.99 14.12 18.01
N ASP A 15 20.92 15.00 18.38
CA ASP A 15 20.86 15.79 19.61
C ASP A 15 20.07 17.11 19.43
N GLY A 16 19.75 17.50 18.20
CA GLY A 16 19.01 18.73 17.91
C GLY A 16 18.51 18.85 16.48
N LEU A 17 17.65 19.85 16.23
CA LEU A 17 16.98 20.05 14.94
C LEU A 17 17.95 20.43 13.80
N GLU A 18 19.05 21.11 14.11
CA GLU A 18 20.09 21.42 13.10
C GLU A 18 20.79 20.16 12.62
N GLU A 19 21.15 19.27 13.56
CA GLU A 19 21.72 17.97 13.23
C GLU A 19 20.72 17.08 12.50
N GLN A 20 19.43 17.11 12.91
CA GLN A 20 18.35 16.43 12.17
C GLN A 20 18.29 16.91 10.71
N ALA A 21 18.31 18.23 10.48
CA ALA A 21 18.25 18.79 9.14
C ALA A 21 19.46 18.35 8.30
N ARG A 22 20.65 18.27 8.91
CA ARG A 22 21.85 17.76 8.24
C ARG A 22 21.73 16.27 7.93
N LEU A 23 21.21 15.46 8.85
CA LEU A 23 20.97 14.03 8.64
C LEU A 23 19.97 13.81 7.49
N GLU A 24 18.87 14.55 7.46
CA GLU A 24 17.90 14.47 6.36
C GLU A 24 18.51 14.87 5.01
N GLN A 25 19.36 15.89 4.96
CA GLN A 25 20.09 16.27 3.74
C GLN A 25 21.02 15.15 3.26
N LEU A 26 21.75 14.51 4.18
CA LEU A 26 22.62 13.38 3.86
C LEU A 26 21.80 12.19 3.33
N ILE A 27 20.71 11.84 4.02
CA ILE A 27 19.79 10.78 3.61
C ILE A 27 19.24 11.09 2.22
N ASP A 28 18.75 12.31 1.98
CA ASP A 28 18.16 12.69 0.70
C ASP A 28 19.18 12.63 -0.45
N GLY A 29 20.44 12.99 -0.18
CA GLY A 29 21.55 12.90 -1.13
C GLY A 29 21.92 11.47 -1.55
N THR A 30 21.51 10.44 -0.79
CA THR A 30 21.76 9.02 -1.15
C THR A 30 20.64 8.39 -1.97
N LYS A 31 19.47 9.04 -2.05
CA LYS A 31 18.31 8.45 -2.71
C LYS A 31 18.46 8.53 -4.24
N PRO A 32 17.91 7.57 -5.01
CA PRO A 32 17.92 7.62 -6.47
C PRO A 32 17.32 8.93 -7.01
N PRO A 33 17.70 9.39 -8.21
CA PRO A 33 17.08 10.56 -8.82
C PRO A 33 15.59 10.31 -9.10
N ILE A 34 14.78 11.37 -9.02
CA ILE A 34 13.37 11.30 -9.41
C ILE A 34 13.28 11.24 -10.95
N PRO A 35 12.51 10.30 -11.53
CA PRO A 35 12.25 10.26 -12.97
C PRO A 35 11.74 11.60 -13.49
N GLU A 36 12.22 12.04 -14.65
CA GLU A 36 11.94 13.38 -15.22
C GLU A 36 10.44 13.67 -15.27
N GLU A 37 9.67 12.70 -15.77
CA GLU A 37 8.22 12.80 -15.92
C GLU A 37 7.47 12.92 -14.58
N CYS A 38 8.09 12.60 -13.45
CA CYS A 38 7.46 12.64 -12.13
C CYS A 38 7.97 13.80 -11.25
N ARG A 39 8.97 14.59 -11.68
CA ARG A 39 9.62 15.64 -10.85
C ARG A 39 8.67 16.74 -10.37
N HIS A 40 7.62 17.01 -11.13
CA HIS A 40 6.63 18.03 -10.82
C HIS A 40 5.60 17.55 -9.78
N LEU A 41 5.61 16.27 -9.42
CA LEU A 41 4.68 15.67 -8.48
C LEU A 41 5.19 15.80 -7.03
N SER A 42 4.28 15.73 -6.08
CA SER A 42 4.62 15.63 -4.66
C SER A 42 5.29 14.27 -4.33
N PRO A 43 6.06 14.17 -3.23
CA PRO A 43 6.66 12.91 -2.79
C PRO A 43 5.66 11.77 -2.62
N LEU A 44 4.42 12.06 -2.23
CA LEU A 44 3.35 11.07 -2.10
C LEU A 44 2.92 10.42 -3.42
N LEU A 45 3.24 11.05 -4.56
CA LEU A 45 2.88 10.59 -5.90
C LEU A 45 4.08 10.05 -6.68
N TYR A 46 5.26 10.66 -6.58
CA TYR A 46 6.43 10.16 -7.33
C TYR A 46 7.15 8.98 -6.65
N THR A 47 7.04 8.82 -5.32
CA THR A 47 7.86 7.84 -4.57
C THR A 47 7.77 6.41 -5.12
N PRO A 48 6.58 5.90 -5.50
CA PRO A 48 6.47 4.55 -6.08
C PRO A 48 7.17 4.36 -7.43
N PHE A 49 7.55 5.45 -8.10
CA PHE A 49 8.31 5.46 -9.35
C PHE A 49 9.80 5.73 -9.17
N ARG A 50 10.24 6.12 -7.96
CA ARG A 50 11.63 6.48 -7.66
C ARG A 50 12.50 5.26 -7.32
N TYR A 51 11.95 4.28 -6.59
CA TYR A 51 12.74 3.19 -6.02
C TYR A 51 12.50 1.85 -6.74
N VAL A 52 13.56 1.04 -6.80
CA VAL A 52 13.51 -0.36 -7.26
C VAL A 52 13.15 -1.26 -6.07
N PRO A 53 12.10 -2.09 -6.17
CA PRO A 53 11.65 -2.88 -5.05
C PRO A 53 12.54 -4.11 -4.88
N THR A 54 12.86 -4.46 -3.63
CA THR A 54 13.58 -5.70 -3.30
C THR A 54 12.65 -6.92 -3.33
N GLN A 55 11.35 -6.71 -3.08
CA GLN A 55 10.32 -7.75 -3.14
C GLN A 55 9.27 -7.44 -4.21
N GLY A 56 8.76 -8.50 -4.86
CA GLY A 56 7.68 -8.36 -5.83
C GLY A 56 6.34 -8.04 -5.17
N SER A 57 5.48 -7.40 -5.93
CA SER A 57 4.07 -7.15 -5.62
C SER A 57 3.20 -7.72 -6.75
N ARG A 58 1.87 -7.60 -6.64
CA ARG A 58 0.92 -8.22 -7.59
C ARG A 58 1.22 -7.87 -9.05
N PHE A 59 1.49 -6.60 -9.36
CA PHE A 59 1.70 -6.12 -10.73
C PHE A 59 3.08 -5.49 -10.94
N ARG A 60 4.06 -5.81 -10.10
CA ARG A 60 5.45 -5.33 -10.24
C ARG A 60 6.43 -6.33 -9.65
N ARG A 61 7.47 -6.70 -10.40
CA ARG A 61 8.48 -7.68 -9.96
C ARG A 61 9.49 -7.07 -9.00
N ALA A 62 10.16 -7.94 -8.24
CA ALA A 62 11.40 -7.57 -7.58
C ALA A 62 12.44 -7.14 -8.64
N GLY A 63 13.22 -6.10 -8.36
CA GLY A 63 14.25 -5.60 -9.27
C GLY A 63 13.73 -4.77 -10.46
N GLN A 64 12.40 -4.64 -10.64
CA GLN A 64 11.83 -3.89 -11.78
C GLN A 64 11.99 -2.38 -11.59
N ARG A 65 12.64 -1.72 -12.57
CA ARG A 65 12.92 -0.28 -12.53
C ARG A 65 11.66 0.56 -12.67
N GLU A 66 10.76 0.16 -13.57
CA GLU A 66 9.50 0.84 -13.81
C GLU A 66 8.63 0.81 -12.55
N GLY A 67 8.13 1.99 -12.16
CA GLY A 67 7.28 2.16 -11.00
C GLY A 67 5.88 1.58 -11.15
N ALA A 68 5.22 1.35 -10.02
CA ALA A 68 3.81 1.02 -9.97
C ALA A 68 3.17 1.70 -8.77
N TYR A 69 2.05 2.40 -8.99
CA TYR A 69 1.33 3.11 -7.94
C TYR A 69 -0.01 2.42 -7.65
N TYR A 70 -0.21 1.98 -6.42
CA TYR A 70 -1.41 1.25 -6.02
C TYR A 70 -2.44 2.17 -5.38
N THR A 71 -3.65 2.19 -5.93
CA THR A 71 -4.82 2.87 -5.35
C THR A 71 -6.00 1.92 -5.21
N ALA A 72 -7.00 2.37 -4.46
CA ALA A 72 -8.30 1.72 -4.39
C ALA A 72 -9.41 2.71 -4.73
N ALA A 73 -10.54 2.21 -5.23
CA ALA A 73 -11.69 3.03 -5.59
C ALA A 73 -12.34 3.70 -4.37
N THR A 74 -12.23 3.09 -3.19
CA THR A 74 -12.82 3.60 -1.95
C THR A 74 -11.80 3.52 -0.81
N VAL A 75 -11.95 4.41 0.17
CA VAL A 75 -11.12 4.39 1.38
C VAL A 75 -11.27 3.07 2.13
N ALA A 76 -12.47 2.50 2.22
CA ALA A 76 -12.71 1.22 2.87
C ALA A 76 -11.89 0.08 2.24
N THR A 77 -11.74 0.08 0.91
CA THR A 77 -10.90 -0.90 0.20
C THR A 77 -9.41 -0.68 0.50
N ALA A 78 -8.96 0.58 0.56
CA ALA A 78 -7.59 0.89 0.94
C ALA A 78 -7.29 0.50 2.40
N VAL A 79 -8.22 0.72 3.33
CA VAL A 79 -8.10 0.30 4.72
C VAL A 79 -8.05 -1.22 4.83
N ALA A 80 -8.84 -1.96 4.04
CA ALA A 80 -8.80 -3.42 4.01
C ALA A 80 -7.44 -3.97 3.55
N GLU A 81 -6.87 -3.42 2.47
CA GLU A 81 -5.52 -3.77 2.00
C GLU A 81 -4.46 -3.48 3.08
N MET A 82 -4.56 -2.33 3.74
CA MET A 82 -3.64 -1.94 4.80
C MET A 82 -3.77 -2.81 6.05
N ALA A 83 -5.00 -3.15 6.46
CA ALA A 83 -5.25 -4.06 7.56
C ALA A 83 -4.65 -5.45 7.28
N PHE A 84 -4.87 -5.98 6.07
CA PHE A 84 -4.29 -7.24 5.63
C PHE A 84 -2.76 -7.24 5.75
N TYR A 85 -2.08 -6.24 5.17
CA TYR A 85 -0.61 -6.20 5.21
C TYR A 85 -0.06 -5.93 6.62
N ARG A 86 -0.79 -5.20 7.46
CA ARG A 86 -0.42 -5.04 8.87
C ARG A 86 -0.46 -6.37 9.61
N MET A 87 -1.51 -7.17 9.47
CA MET A 87 -1.54 -8.51 10.07
C MET A 87 -0.46 -9.41 9.45
N LEU A 88 -0.24 -9.35 8.14
CA LEU A 88 0.75 -10.18 7.45
C LEU A 88 2.16 -9.92 7.98
N PHE A 89 2.52 -8.65 8.19
CA PHE A 89 3.82 -8.28 8.76
C PHE A 89 4.09 -8.99 10.10
N PHE A 90 3.12 -9.01 11.02
CA PHE A 90 3.28 -9.69 12.30
C PHE A 90 3.15 -11.21 12.20
N ALA A 91 2.36 -11.72 11.24
CA ALA A 91 2.31 -13.16 10.94
C ALA A 91 3.67 -13.70 10.46
N GLU A 92 4.40 -12.87 9.69
CA GLU A 92 5.74 -13.18 9.16
C GLU A 92 6.87 -12.84 10.15
N SER A 93 6.56 -12.15 11.27
CA SER A 93 7.51 -11.74 12.31
C SER A 93 7.08 -12.25 13.69
N PRO A 94 7.06 -13.59 13.93
CA PRO A 94 6.42 -14.19 15.10
C PRO A 94 7.02 -13.77 16.46
N GLU A 95 8.28 -13.34 16.47
CA GLU A 95 8.96 -12.86 17.69
C GLU A 95 8.69 -11.37 17.96
N THR A 96 8.04 -10.66 17.03
CA THR A 96 7.71 -9.24 17.21
C THR A 96 6.37 -9.12 17.96
N PRO A 97 6.35 -8.49 19.14
CA PRO A 97 5.10 -8.29 19.87
C PRO A 97 4.17 -7.36 19.10
N LEU A 98 2.86 -7.57 19.24
CA LEU A 98 1.88 -6.63 18.70
C LEU A 98 2.04 -5.27 19.42
N PRO A 99 1.92 -4.15 18.69
CA PRO A 99 2.07 -2.83 19.28
C PRO A 99 0.87 -2.50 20.17
N ASP A 100 1.12 -1.85 21.32
CA ASP A 100 0.06 -1.44 22.26
C ASP A 100 -0.71 -0.18 21.80
N GLY A 101 -0.19 0.54 20.79
CA GLY A 101 -0.71 1.83 20.33
C GLY A 101 -1.39 1.80 18.94
N PHE A 102 -1.85 2.97 18.53
CA PHE A 102 -2.33 3.21 17.17
C PHE A 102 -1.16 3.56 16.27
N ALA A 103 -1.15 2.99 15.06
CA ALA A 103 -0.35 3.52 13.97
C ALA A 103 -1.19 4.54 13.19
N GLU A 104 -0.57 5.67 12.87
CA GLU A 104 -1.19 6.77 12.16
C GLU A 104 -0.98 6.62 10.65
N TYR A 105 -2.08 6.67 9.91
CA TYR A 105 -2.09 6.59 8.47
C TYR A 105 -2.82 7.78 7.87
N THR A 106 -2.32 8.24 6.73
CA THR A 106 -3.01 9.21 5.89
C THR A 106 -3.61 8.48 4.69
N ALA A 107 -4.94 8.48 4.59
CA ALA A 107 -5.63 8.17 3.34
C ALA A 107 -5.77 9.45 2.54
N PHE A 108 -5.45 9.42 1.25
CA PHE A 108 -5.58 10.59 0.39
C PHE A 108 -6.10 10.22 -0.99
N ALA A 109 -6.81 11.17 -1.60
CA ALA A 109 -7.33 11.06 -2.95
C ALA A 109 -6.31 11.58 -3.97
N VAL A 110 -6.31 10.97 -5.14
CA VAL A 110 -5.49 11.37 -6.29
C VAL A 110 -6.40 11.65 -7.48
N ASP A 111 -6.13 12.73 -8.22
CA ASP A 111 -6.81 13.01 -9.48
C ASP A 111 -6.09 12.27 -10.60
N VAL A 112 -6.83 11.47 -11.38
CA VAL A 112 -6.27 10.60 -12.41
C VAL A 112 -7.04 10.77 -13.72
N ARG A 113 -6.31 10.93 -14.82
CA ARG A 113 -6.84 10.94 -16.19
C ARG A 113 -6.07 9.95 -17.05
N THR A 114 -6.81 9.09 -17.74
CA THR A 114 -6.25 8.14 -18.70
C THR A 114 -7.33 7.62 -19.64
N ASP A 115 -6.94 7.36 -20.89
CA ASP A 115 -7.75 6.65 -21.89
C ASP A 115 -7.23 5.21 -22.13
N ARG A 116 -6.20 4.78 -21.39
CA ARG A 116 -5.43 3.54 -21.61
C ARG A 116 -5.44 2.64 -20.37
N LEU A 117 -6.60 2.52 -19.74
CA LEU A 117 -6.83 1.63 -18.60
C LEU A 117 -7.25 0.24 -19.08
N VAL A 118 -6.55 -0.80 -18.62
CA VAL A 118 -6.95 -2.19 -18.86
C VAL A 118 -7.77 -2.69 -17.67
N ASP A 119 -8.99 -3.17 -17.92
CA ASP A 119 -9.87 -3.67 -16.87
C ASP A 119 -9.91 -5.20 -16.85
N ILE A 120 -9.46 -5.79 -15.74
CA ILE A 120 -9.50 -7.23 -15.49
C ILE A 120 -10.43 -7.60 -14.33
N ALA A 121 -11.17 -6.64 -13.75
CA ALA A 121 -11.94 -6.84 -12.53
C ALA A 121 -13.03 -7.92 -12.65
N GLN A 122 -13.51 -8.19 -13.86
CA GLN A 122 -14.53 -9.21 -14.17
C GLN A 122 -13.97 -10.42 -14.93
N SER A 123 -12.64 -10.58 -14.98
CA SER A 123 -12.02 -11.72 -15.65
C SER A 123 -12.44 -13.04 -15.01
N ASN A 124 -12.67 -14.06 -15.83
CA ASN A 124 -12.91 -15.43 -15.37
C ASN A 124 -11.60 -16.22 -15.14
N ARG A 125 -10.45 -15.61 -15.45
CA ARG A 125 -9.12 -16.20 -15.24
C ARG A 125 -8.73 -16.12 -13.77
N HIS A 126 -9.01 -17.19 -13.03
CA HIS A 126 -8.74 -17.32 -11.60
C HIS A 126 -7.29 -17.02 -11.20
N GLU A 127 -6.32 -17.33 -12.07
CA GLU A 127 -4.91 -17.07 -11.87
C GLU A 127 -4.58 -15.57 -11.69
N LEU A 128 -5.38 -14.65 -12.24
CA LEU A 128 -5.21 -13.20 -12.05
C LEU A 128 -5.56 -12.75 -10.61
N PHE A 129 -6.28 -13.59 -9.87
CA PHE A 129 -6.73 -13.33 -8.50
C PHE A 129 -6.03 -14.23 -7.48
N HIS A 130 -4.98 -14.93 -7.89
CA HIS A 130 -4.20 -15.74 -6.97
C HIS A 130 -3.59 -14.85 -5.86
N LYS A 131 -3.65 -15.31 -4.60
CA LYS A 131 -3.40 -14.44 -3.43
C LYS A 131 -1.93 -14.26 -3.07
N ALA A 132 -1.09 -15.26 -3.35
CA ALA A 132 0.33 -15.28 -2.99
C ALA A 132 1.27 -15.33 -4.21
N ASP A 133 1.02 -16.24 -5.15
CA ASP A 133 1.70 -16.25 -6.45
C ASP A 133 1.19 -15.10 -7.33
N TYR A 134 2.13 -14.26 -7.79
CA TYR A 134 1.89 -13.10 -8.65
C TYR A 134 2.50 -13.24 -10.04
N SER A 135 3.03 -14.41 -10.41
CA SER A 135 3.68 -14.66 -11.70
C SER A 135 2.79 -14.21 -12.87
N THR A 136 1.55 -14.69 -12.92
CA THR A 136 0.59 -14.35 -13.98
C THR A 136 0.27 -12.85 -14.02
N THR A 137 0.04 -12.22 -12.87
CA THR A 137 -0.30 -10.79 -12.83
C THR A 137 0.90 -9.89 -13.15
N GLN A 138 2.11 -10.34 -12.84
CA GLN A 138 3.35 -9.68 -13.25
C GLN A 138 3.58 -9.82 -14.76
N ASP A 139 3.43 -11.01 -15.34
CA ASP A 139 3.49 -11.22 -16.79
C ASP A 139 2.45 -10.36 -17.53
N PHE A 140 1.25 -10.29 -16.97
CA PHE A 140 0.18 -9.43 -17.49
C PHE A 140 0.55 -7.94 -17.42
N ALA A 141 1.11 -7.49 -16.29
CA ALA A 141 1.53 -6.09 -16.14
C ALA A 141 2.66 -5.73 -17.11
N ASP A 142 3.63 -6.63 -17.34
CA ASP A 142 4.70 -6.43 -18.31
C ASP A 142 4.12 -6.33 -19.73
N SER A 143 3.15 -7.19 -20.07
CA SER A 143 2.43 -7.12 -21.35
C SER A 143 1.63 -5.83 -21.51
N ALA A 144 0.95 -5.39 -20.45
CA ALA A 144 0.20 -4.13 -20.43
C ALA A 144 1.14 -2.93 -20.68
N ARG A 145 2.34 -2.92 -20.06
CA ARG A 145 3.37 -1.91 -20.33
C ARG A 145 3.83 -1.93 -21.78
N ALA A 146 4.06 -3.11 -22.35
CA ALA A 146 4.54 -3.25 -23.72
C ALA A 146 3.57 -2.66 -24.77
N VAL A 147 2.26 -2.70 -24.49
CA VAL A 147 1.23 -2.06 -25.35
C VAL A 147 0.91 -0.62 -24.91
N GLY A 148 1.68 -0.06 -23.97
CA GLY A 148 1.54 1.30 -23.48
C GLY A 148 0.30 1.54 -22.63
N ALA A 149 -0.21 0.55 -21.90
CA ALA A 149 -1.27 0.79 -20.92
C ALA A 149 -0.77 1.70 -19.79
N ASP A 150 -1.64 2.60 -19.35
CA ASP A 150 -1.35 3.54 -18.26
C ASP A 150 -1.63 2.94 -16.89
N GLY A 151 -2.56 1.98 -16.82
CA GLY A 151 -2.97 1.36 -15.57
C GLY A 151 -3.76 0.09 -15.77
N ILE A 152 -3.98 -0.62 -14.66
CA ILE A 152 -4.76 -1.85 -14.58
C ILE A 152 -5.82 -1.68 -13.49
N ARG A 153 -7.09 -1.89 -13.82
CA ARG A 153 -8.18 -2.03 -12.85
C ARG A 153 -8.37 -3.51 -12.51
N SER A 154 -8.42 -3.82 -11.22
CA SER A 154 -8.62 -5.16 -10.68
C SER A 154 -9.64 -5.13 -9.55
N LYS A 155 -10.10 -6.31 -9.15
CA LYS A 155 -10.75 -6.52 -7.85
C LYS A 155 -9.68 -6.72 -6.77
N SER A 156 -9.89 -6.17 -5.57
CA SER A 156 -9.09 -6.54 -4.41
C SER A 156 -9.40 -7.97 -4.00
N VAL A 157 -8.35 -8.77 -3.78
CA VAL A 157 -8.47 -10.14 -3.24
C VAL A 157 -8.40 -10.18 -1.71
N ARG A 158 -8.28 -9.01 -1.06
CA ARG A 158 -8.14 -8.83 0.40
C ARG A 158 -9.27 -8.04 0.99
N CYS A 159 -9.94 -7.19 0.22
CA CYS A 159 -11.14 -6.52 0.66
C CYS A 159 -12.30 -7.54 0.69
N PRO A 160 -12.95 -7.80 1.84
CA PRO A 160 -14.03 -8.78 1.92
C PRO A 160 -15.21 -8.46 1.00
N SER A 161 -15.54 -7.18 0.82
CA SER A 161 -16.55 -6.72 -0.13
C SER A 161 -16.07 -6.75 -1.59
N GLY A 162 -14.79 -7.02 -1.82
CA GLY A 162 -14.24 -7.13 -3.15
C GLY A 162 -14.13 -5.80 -3.88
N GLY A 163 -13.79 -4.72 -3.17
CA GLY A 163 -13.66 -3.39 -3.76
C GLY A 163 -12.64 -3.31 -4.89
N ALA A 164 -12.83 -2.35 -5.81
CA ALA A 164 -11.93 -2.16 -6.95
C ALA A 164 -10.59 -1.52 -6.54
N THR A 165 -9.52 -1.97 -7.18
CA THR A 165 -8.16 -1.47 -7.04
C THR A 165 -7.60 -1.07 -8.39
N TYR A 166 -6.71 -0.08 -8.39
CA TYR A 166 -6.00 0.33 -9.60
C TYR A 166 -4.50 0.25 -9.35
N THR A 167 -3.77 -0.20 -10.36
CA THR A 167 -2.33 -0.10 -10.41
C THR A 167 -1.94 0.76 -11.57
N TRP A 168 -1.42 1.95 -11.29
CA TRP A 168 -0.94 2.89 -12.31
C TRP A 168 0.50 2.55 -12.66
N LEU A 169 0.72 2.32 -13.94
CA LEU A 169 1.97 1.87 -14.53
C LEU A 169 2.88 3.06 -14.89
N THR A 170 2.33 4.28 -14.90
CA THR A 170 3.05 5.53 -15.18
C THR A 170 2.55 6.65 -14.27
N CYS A 171 3.41 7.62 -13.95
CA CYS A 171 3.02 8.80 -13.17
C CYS A 171 2.32 9.88 -14.01
N ARG A 172 2.33 9.75 -15.35
CA ARG A 172 1.66 10.67 -16.29
C ARG A 172 0.14 10.69 -16.15
N VAL A 173 -0.43 9.70 -15.48
CA VAL A 173 -1.88 9.62 -15.23
C VAL A 173 -2.35 10.66 -14.22
N PHE A 174 -1.46 11.20 -13.38
CA PHE A 174 -1.86 12.16 -12.35
C PHE A 174 -2.19 13.51 -12.96
N ALA A 175 -3.45 13.91 -12.80
CA ALA A 175 -3.97 15.17 -13.31
C ALA A 175 -3.70 16.37 -12.37
N SER A 176 -3.25 16.09 -11.14
CA SER A 176 -2.85 17.07 -10.14
C SER A 176 -1.47 16.69 -9.58
N PRO A 177 -0.58 17.67 -9.33
CA PRO A 177 0.76 17.41 -8.78
C PRO A 177 0.74 17.00 -7.30
N ALA A 178 -0.36 17.27 -6.59
CA ALA A 178 -0.51 16.96 -5.17
C ALA A 178 -1.81 16.16 -4.91
N PRO A 179 -1.87 15.38 -3.82
CA PRO A 179 -3.11 14.78 -3.36
C PRO A 179 -4.19 15.83 -3.15
N LEU A 180 -5.45 15.43 -3.35
CA LEU A 180 -6.60 16.30 -3.11
C LEU A 180 -7.00 16.25 -1.64
N HIS A 181 -8.02 15.46 -1.31
CA HIS A 181 -8.51 15.26 0.05
C HIS A 181 -7.60 14.32 0.83
N GLN A 182 -7.41 14.59 2.12
CA GLN A 182 -6.70 13.74 3.06
C GLN A 182 -7.56 13.43 4.29
N GLN A 183 -7.36 12.25 4.86
CA GLN A 183 -8.02 11.76 6.06
C GLN A 183 -6.98 11.13 6.97
N SER A 184 -7.03 11.49 8.25
CA SER A 184 -6.23 10.88 9.31
C SER A 184 -6.93 9.65 9.84
N TRP A 185 -6.24 8.51 9.78
CA TRP A 185 -6.71 7.20 10.21
C TRP A 185 -5.80 6.65 11.31
N HIS A 186 -6.40 6.30 12.44
CA HIS A 186 -5.75 5.62 13.55
C HIS A 186 -6.05 4.13 13.47
N MET A 187 -5.03 3.31 13.25
CA MET A 187 -5.18 1.85 13.15
C MET A 187 -4.57 1.14 14.35
N ARG A 188 -5.39 0.42 15.10
CA ARG A 188 -4.96 -0.47 16.17
C ARG A 188 -4.97 -1.91 15.68
N LEU A 189 -3.85 -2.59 15.85
CA LEU A 189 -3.72 -4.02 15.58
C LEU A 189 -4.01 -4.81 16.86
N LEU A 190 -4.89 -5.80 16.77
CA LEU A 190 -5.29 -6.67 17.85
C LEU A 190 -5.03 -8.12 17.44
N ARG A 191 -4.92 -9.05 18.39
CA ARG A 191 -4.73 -10.48 18.07
C ARG A 191 -5.83 -11.05 17.17
N HIS A 192 -7.05 -10.52 17.26
CA HIS A 192 -8.21 -11.00 16.50
C HIS A 192 -8.50 -10.18 15.23
N GLY A 193 -7.73 -9.11 14.94
CA GLY A 193 -8.03 -8.25 13.80
C GLY A 193 -7.45 -6.84 13.89
N VAL A 194 -8.07 -5.92 13.18
CA VAL A 194 -7.65 -4.52 13.05
C VAL A 194 -8.86 -3.62 13.23
N GLN A 195 -8.68 -2.56 14.01
CA GLN A 195 -9.64 -1.47 14.16
C GLN A 195 -9.04 -0.19 13.59
N ALA A 196 -9.74 0.44 12.65
CA ALA A 196 -9.33 1.67 11.99
C ALA A 196 -10.37 2.76 12.22
N VAL A 197 -9.96 3.89 12.78
CA VAL A 197 -10.84 5.04 13.08
C VAL A 197 -10.35 6.25 12.30
N CYS A 198 -11.26 6.86 11.54
CA CYS A 198 -11.03 8.13 10.87
C CYS A 198 -11.47 9.29 11.75
N GLU A 199 -10.64 10.32 11.89
CA GLU A 199 -10.99 11.50 12.68
C GLU A 199 -12.03 12.38 11.99
N ASN A 200 -11.87 12.61 10.68
CA ASN A 200 -12.73 13.49 9.90
C ASN A 200 -12.89 13.02 8.45
N PRO A 201 -14.11 12.64 8.00
CA PRO A 201 -15.32 12.51 8.80
C PRO A 201 -15.19 11.37 9.81
N ARG A 202 -15.80 11.53 10.98
CA ARG A 202 -15.72 10.51 12.04
C ARG A 202 -16.37 9.22 11.56
N SER A 203 -15.56 8.17 11.43
CA SER A 203 -16.02 6.85 10.99
C SER A 203 -15.08 5.77 11.53
N GLY A 204 -15.55 4.52 11.54
CA GLY A 204 -14.78 3.38 12.00
C GLY A 204 -14.98 2.19 11.07
N ILE A 205 -13.92 1.43 10.86
CA ILE A 205 -13.92 0.18 10.10
C ILE A 205 -13.15 -0.85 10.92
N GLU A 206 -13.70 -2.04 11.05
CA GLU A 206 -13.07 -3.17 11.72
C GLU A 206 -12.95 -4.33 10.73
N PHE A 207 -11.84 -5.06 10.82
CA PHE A 207 -11.67 -6.32 10.12
C PHE A 207 -11.12 -7.37 11.08
N THR A 208 -11.78 -8.50 11.14
CA THR A 208 -11.32 -9.68 11.88
C THR A 208 -10.30 -10.47 11.08
N ALA A 209 -9.43 -11.22 11.77
CA ALA A 209 -8.51 -12.15 11.12
C ALA A 209 -9.25 -13.23 10.29
N ALA A 210 -10.49 -13.57 10.69
CA ALA A 210 -11.32 -14.56 10.00
C ALA A 210 -11.77 -14.08 8.61
N GLU A 211 -12.00 -12.78 8.42
CA GLU A 211 -12.38 -12.20 7.12
C GLU A 211 -11.29 -12.37 6.05
N PHE A 212 -10.03 -12.55 6.47
CA PHE A 212 -8.91 -12.81 5.57
C PHE A 212 -8.47 -14.28 5.53
N SER A 213 -9.23 -15.20 6.15
CA SER A 213 -8.91 -16.65 6.25
C SER A 213 -8.70 -17.37 4.94
N SER A 214 -9.24 -16.82 3.87
CA SER A 214 -9.07 -17.37 2.55
C SER A 214 -7.68 -17.08 1.94
N ASP A 215 -6.83 -16.26 2.57
CA ASP A 215 -5.42 -16.09 2.23
C ASP A 215 -4.54 -16.91 3.19
N PRO A 216 -3.86 -17.97 2.72
CA PRO A 216 -3.11 -18.89 3.58
C PRO A 216 -1.93 -18.21 4.30
N ARG A 217 -1.47 -17.04 3.82
CA ARG A 217 -0.36 -16.31 4.43
C ARG A 217 -0.70 -15.76 5.82
N LEU A 218 -1.99 -15.65 6.17
CA LEU A 218 -2.43 -15.21 7.50
C LEU A 218 -2.73 -16.36 8.47
N ALA A 219 -2.53 -17.63 8.10
CA ALA A 219 -2.82 -18.77 8.97
C ALA A 219 -2.18 -18.64 10.36
N ARG A 220 -0.90 -18.23 10.43
CA ARG A 220 -0.19 -18.00 11.71
C ARG A 220 -0.84 -16.93 12.59
N PHE A 221 -1.34 -15.86 11.99
CA PHE A 221 -2.01 -14.80 12.73
C PHE A 221 -3.33 -15.31 13.34
N GLN A 222 -4.01 -16.23 12.65
CA GLN A 222 -5.25 -16.83 13.13
C GLN A 222 -5.02 -17.80 14.29
N ASP A 223 -3.92 -18.55 14.26
CA ASP A 223 -3.53 -19.41 15.39
C ASP A 223 -3.27 -18.58 16.66
N MET A 224 -2.63 -17.42 16.51
CA MET A 224 -2.46 -16.45 17.59
C MET A 224 -3.79 -15.91 18.12
N ALA A 225 -4.79 -15.72 17.25
CA ALA A 225 -6.13 -15.29 17.63
C ALA A 225 -6.89 -16.38 18.39
N ALA A 226 -6.76 -17.65 17.98
CA ALA A 226 -7.51 -18.78 18.52
C ALA A 226 -7.00 -19.30 19.87
N SER A 227 -5.70 -19.13 20.17
CA SER A 227 -5.04 -19.71 21.36
C SER A 227 -5.45 -19.05 22.70
N HIS A 228 -6.35 -18.07 22.70
CA HIS A 228 -6.80 -17.36 23.90
C HIS A 228 -8.30 -17.51 24.20
N HIS A 229 -9.03 -18.27 23.38
CA HIS A 229 -10.40 -18.69 23.67
C HIS A 229 -10.47 -20.06 24.40
N ARG A 230 -9.33 -20.51 24.94
CA ARG A 230 -9.21 -21.70 25.79
C ARG A 230 -8.67 -21.31 27.16
#